data_AF-A0A2V7AFM1-F1
#
_entry.id   AF-A0A2V7AFM1-F1
#
_cell.length_a   1.000
_cell.length_b   1.000
_cell.length_c   1.000
_cell.angle_alpha   90.00
_cell.angle_beta   90.00
_cell.angle_gamma   90.00
#
_symmetry.space_group_name_H-M   'P 1'
#
loop_
_entity.id
_entity.type
_entity.pdbx_description
1 polymer ?
#
loop_
_entity_poly.entity_id
_entity_poly.type
_entity_poly.pdbx_seq_one_letter_code
_entity_poly.pdbx_strand_id
1 'polypeptide(L)'
;MADYHDDSRLVAALDHPAFAEYRAALERRLGRDGAARVLGELRWNSIVYPNCSFMSQFRQLRIVHPIAVDRTVVHAYSFRLKGAPERMFRDTVAFSNVVNGTASPVLTDDLEVYERTQEGLGDQRSDWVFLGRGQGRDVPDGAGVLRGGSGTSEIHIRNQLSAWLEYMTDEG
;
A
#
# COMPACT_ATOMS: atom_id res chain seq x y z
N MET A 1 7.94 20.43 9.84
CA MET A 1 7.98 19.41 8.78
C MET A 1 6.54 19.03 8.52
N ALA A 2 5.96 19.50 7.42
CA ALA A 2 4.53 19.36 7.17
C ALA A 2 4.19 17.87 7.07
N ASP A 3 3.28 17.43 7.92
CA ASP A 3 2.69 16.11 7.83
C ASP A 3 1.92 16.04 6.51
N TYR A 4 2.36 15.20 5.58
CA TYR A 4 1.64 14.97 4.33
C TYR A 4 0.29 14.25 4.57
N HIS A 5 -0.03 13.92 5.83
CA HIS A 5 -1.28 13.31 6.28
C HIS A 5 -2.28 14.30 6.90
N ASP A 6 -2.16 15.61 6.67
CA ASP A 6 -3.33 16.50 6.88
C ASP A 6 -4.40 16.17 5.82
N ASP A 7 -5.29 15.24 6.20
CA ASP A 7 -6.43 14.69 5.45
C ASP A 7 -7.42 15.73 4.91
N SER A 8 -7.25 17.00 5.24
CA SER A 8 -8.07 18.09 4.70
C SER A 8 -7.94 18.27 3.17
N ARG A 9 -6.94 17.67 2.52
CA ARG A 9 -6.82 17.68 1.04
C ARG A 9 -7.59 16.57 0.34
N LEU A 10 -8.06 15.54 1.05
CA LEU A 10 -9.01 14.54 0.53
C LEU A 10 -10.46 15.06 0.52
N VAL A 11 -10.71 16.28 1.01
CA VAL A 11 -12.03 16.92 1.07
C VAL A 11 -12.72 16.99 -0.29
N ALA A 12 -11.99 17.14 -1.39
CA ALA A 12 -12.59 17.16 -2.73
C ALA A 12 -13.30 15.83 -3.10
N ALA A 13 -12.88 14.69 -2.54
CA ALA A 13 -13.54 13.41 -2.75
C ALA A 13 -14.82 13.25 -1.90
N LEU A 14 -14.92 13.97 -0.77
CA LEU A 14 -16.07 13.90 0.13
C LEU A 14 -17.33 14.50 -0.50
N ASP A 15 -17.18 15.54 -1.32
CA ASP A 15 -18.28 16.24 -2.00
C ASP A 15 -18.69 15.61 -3.34
N HIS A 16 -17.99 14.55 -3.79
CA HIS A 16 -18.34 13.89 -5.04
C HIS A 16 -19.66 13.12 -4.89
N PRO A 17 -20.65 13.26 -5.81
CA PRO A 17 -21.97 12.64 -5.68
C PRO A 17 -21.94 11.12 -5.48
N ALA A 18 -21.02 10.43 -6.16
CA ALA A 18 -20.86 8.98 -6.00
C ALA A 18 -20.33 8.59 -4.61
N PHE A 19 -19.52 9.44 -3.97
CA PHE A 19 -19.05 9.20 -2.63
C PHE A 19 -20.16 9.43 -1.59
N ALA A 20 -20.97 10.48 -1.78
CA ALA A 20 -22.15 10.72 -0.94
C ALA A 20 -23.16 9.56 -1.01
N GLU A 21 -23.42 9.02 -2.20
CA GLU A 21 -24.27 7.85 -2.38
C GLU A 21 -23.69 6.60 -1.71
N TYR A 22 -22.36 6.41 -1.81
CA TYR A 22 -21.67 5.31 -1.13
C TYR A 22 -21.74 5.42 0.40
N ARG A 23 -21.54 6.61 0.96
CA ARG A 23 -21.71 6.86 2.40
C ARG A 23 -23.13 6.49 2.84
N ALA A 24 -24.15 6.96 2.12
CA ALA A 24 -25.54 6.63 2.42
C ALA A 24 -25.80 5.10 2.34
N ALA A 25 -25.21 4.41 1.37
CA ALA A 25 -25.30 2.96 1.25
C ALA A 25 -24.62 2.23 2.43
N LEU A 26 -23.45 2.69 2.88
CA LEU A 26 -22.77 2.17 4.06
C LEU A 26 -23.58 2.40 5.33
N GLU A 27 -24.11 3.60 5.53
CA GLU A 27 -24.94 3.93 6.71
C GLU A 27 -26.21 3.07 6.77
N ARG A 28 -26.87 2.86 5.63
CA ARG A 28 -28.03 1.95 5.55
C ARG A 28 -27.68 0.51 5.95
N ARG A 29 -26.46 0.06 5.66
CA ARG A 29 -26.02 -1.33 5.90
C ARG A 29 -25.42 -1.55 7.29
N LEU A 30 -24.65 -0.58 7.79
CA LEU A 30 -23.78 -0.74 8.97
C LEU A 30 -24.11 0.25 10.10
N GLY A 31 -25.10 1.14 9.91
CA GLY A 31 -25.32 2.28 10.77
C GLY A 31 -24.25 3.37 10.60
N ARG A 32 -24.45 4.51 11.27
CA ARG A 32 -23.54 5.66 11.18
C ARG A 32 -22.14 5.34 11.70
N ASP A 33 -22.05 4.70 12.86
CA ASP A 33 -20.76 4.36 13.48
C ASP A 33 -19.98 3.33 12.64
N GLY A 34 -20.69 2.35 12.08
CA GLY A 34 -20.09 1.37 11.18
C GLY A 34 -19.58 2.00 9.88
N ALA A 35 -20.34 2.93 9.30
CA ALA A 35 -19.92 3.68 8.13
C ALA A 35 -18.71 4.58 8.45
N ALA A 36 -18.74 5.30 9.57
CA ALA A 36 -17.64 6.15 10.02
C ALA A 36 -16.35 5.33 10.23
N ARG A 37 -16.45 4.15 10.83
CA ARG A 37 -15.30 3.24 11.00
C ARG A 37 -14.70 2.78 9.67
N VAL A 38 -15.53 2.46 8.68
CA VAL A 38 -15.07 2.03 7.34
C VAL A 38 -14.43 3.19 6.59
N LEU A 39 -15.05 4.37 6.64
CA LEU A 39 -14.58 5.56 5.91
C LEU A 39 -13.40 6.26 6.60
N GLY A 40 -13.21 6.04 7.90
CA GLY A 40 -12.05 6.51 8.67
C GLY A 40 -10.79 5.66 8.50
N GLU A 41 -10.85 4.60 7.68
CA GLU A 41 -9.67 3.83 7.31
C GLU A 41 -8.84 4.58 6.25
N LEU A 42 -7.62 4.96 6.62
CA LEU A 42 -6.76 5.83 5.83
C LEU A 42 -5.44 5.16 5.40
N ARG A 43 -5.30 3.84 5.60
CA ARG A 43 -4.13 3.09 5.16
C ARG A 43 -3.96 3.19 3.64
N TRP A 44 -2.88 3.85 3.24
CA TRP A 44 -2.55 4.06 1.84
C TRP A 44 -1.94 2.82 1.20
N ASN A 45 -0.81 2.36 1.71
CA ASN A 45 -0.08 1.19 1.22
C ASN A 45 0.04 0.19 2.37
N SER A 46 -0.54 -0.99 2.20
CA SER A 46 -0.40 -2.11 3.13
C SER A 46 0.26 -3.27 2.41
N ILE A 47 1.23 -3.91 3.06
CA ILE A 47 1.84 -5.14 2.56
C ILE A 47 1.31 -6.30 3.40
N VAL A 48 0.74 -7.28 2.72
CA VAL A 48 0.48 -8.60 3.28
C VAL A 48 1.63 -9.48 2.80
N TYR A 49 2.50 -9.86 3.73
CA TYR A 49 3.63 -10.72 3.45
C TYR A 49 3.16 -12.05 2.80
N PRO A 50 3.87 -12.59 1.79
CA PRO A 50 5.19 -12.15 1.30
C PRO A 50 5.17 -11.14 0.15
N ASN A 51 4.11 -11.06 -0.64
CA ASN A 51 4.19 -10.41 -1.95
C ASN A 51 2.91 -9.69 -2.39
N CYS A 52 2.02 -9.41 -1.43
CA CYS A 52 0.73 -8.80 -1.68
C CYS A 52 0.75 -7.35 -1.19
N SER A 53 0.44 -6.40 -2.06
CA SER A 53 0.33 -4.98 -1.75
C SER A 53 -1.10 -4.51 -1.98
N PHE A 54 -1.70 -3.87 -0.99
CA PHE A 54 -3.08 -3.39 -1.02
C PHE A 54 -3.14 -1.88 -0.80
N MET A 55 -3.85 -1.20 -1.70
CA MET A 55 -4.17 0.22 -1.61
C MET A 55 -5.66 0.39 -1.35
N SER A 56 -6.02 0.46 -0.07
CA SER A 56 -7.41 0.37 0.38
C SER A 56 -8.29 1.51 -0.14
N GLN A 57 -7.80 2.75 -0.08
CA GLN A 57 -8.50 3.95 -0.54
C GLN A 57 -8.87 3.89 -2.03
N PHE A 58 -7.99 3.28 -2.84
CA PHE A 58 -8.20 3.15 -4.28
C PHE A 58 -8.77 1.80 -4.71
N ARG A 59 -9.01 0.88 -3.77
CA ARG A 59 -9.56 -0.46 -4.05
C ARG A 59 -8.69 -1.21 -5.08
N GLN A 60 -7.38 -1.13 -4.91
CA GLN A 60 -6.40 -1.79 -5.77
C GLN A 60 -5.58 -2.80 -4.97
N LEU A 61 -5.30 -3.94 -5.58
CA LEU A 61 -4.39 -4.96 -5.08
C LEU A 61 -3.33 -5.23 -6.13
N ARG A 62 -2.08 -5.40 -5.70
CA ARG A 62 -0.98 -5.86 -6.52
C ARG A 62 -0.40 -7.12 -5.90
N ILE A 63 -0.17 -8.14 -6.72
CA ILE A 63 0.61 -9.32 -6.35
C ILE A 63 1.90 -9.29 -7.16
N VAL A 64 3.04 -9.20 -6.46
CA VAL A 64 4.37 -9.28 -7.08
C VAL A 64 4.73 -10.76 -7.15
N HIS A 65 4.42 -11.40 -8.26
CA HIS A 65 4.64 -12.84 -8.42
C HIS A 65 6.08 -13.10 -8.89
N PRO A 66 6.92 -13.78 -8.10
CA PRO A 66 8.28 -14.13 -8.53
C PRO A 66 8.23 -15.23 -9.60
N ILE A 67 8.96 -15.04 -10.69
CA ILE A 67 9.15 -16.03 -11.76
C ILE A 67 10.56 -16.63 -11.69
N ALA A 68 11.55 -15.78 -11.42
CA ALA A 68 12.94 -16.12 -11.17
C ALA A 68 13.54 -15.11 -10.18
N VAL A 69 14.80 -15.29 -9.79
CA VAL A 69 15.50 -14.39 -8.86
C VAL A 69 15.64 -12.95 -9.36
N ASP A 70 15.57 -12.76 -10.67
CA ASP A 70 15.73 -11.50 -11.41
C ASP A 70 14.49 -11.14 -12.23
N ARG A 71 13.37 -11.86 -12.05
CA ARG A 71 12.17 -11.69 -12.88
C ARG A 71 10.90 -11.85 -12.07
N THR A 72 10.05 -10.83 -12.15
CA THR A 72 8.72 -10.82 -11.51
C THR A 72 7.63 -10.45 -12.51
N VAL A 73 6.40 -10.86 -12.21
CA VAL A 73 5.19 -10.37 -12.88
C VAL A 73 4.32 -9.69 -11.84
N VAL A 74 3.96 -8.44 -12.07
CA VAL A 74 3.07 -7.69 -11.18
C VAL A 74 1.63 -7.82 -11.68
N HIS A 75 0.81 -8.56 -10.95
CA HIS A 75 -0.63 -8.65 -11.23
C HIS A 75 -1.37 -7.53 -10.50
N ALA A 76 -1.93 -6.58 -11.23
CA ALA A 76 -2.75 -5.51 -10.67
C ALA A 76 -4.25 -5.83 -10.81
N TYR A 77 -4.98 -5.71 -9.70
CA TYR A 77 -6.41 -5.96 -9.61
C TYR A 77 -7.13 -4.70 -9.11
N SER A 78 -8.29 -4.42 -9.70
CA SER A 78 -9.20 -3.36 -9.28
C SER A 78 -10.51 -3.96 -8.80
N PHE A 79 -10.95 -3.62 -7.59
CA PHE A 79 -12.16 -4.22 -7.01
C PHE A 79 -13.39 -3.35 -7.19
N ARG A 80 -14.48 -3.99 -7.62
CA ARG A 80 -15.82 -3.43 -7.53
C ARG A 80 -16.40 -3.71 -6.14
N LEU A 81 -16.73 -2.65 -5.42
CA LEU A 81 -17.45 -2.77 -4.14
C LEU A 81 -18.91 -3.13 -4.42
N LYS A 82 -19.37 -4.26 -3.86
CA LYS A 82 -20.76 -4.69 -4.01
C LYS A 82 -21.69 -3.68 -3.32
N GLY A 83 -22.69 -3.20 -4.04
CA GLY A 83 -23.65 -2.21 -3.55
C GLY A 83 -23.13 -0.77 -3.53
N ALA A 84 -21.91 -0.51 -4.00
CA ALA A 84 -21.43 0.85 -4.24
C ALA A 84 -21.86 1.35 -5.63
N PRO A 85 -21.93 2.68 -5.83
CA PRO A 85 -22.26 3.27 -7.13
C PRO A 85 -21.30 2.82 -8.21
N GLU A 86 -21.82 2.52 -9.41
CA GLU A 86 -21.00 2.01 -10.53
C GLU A 86 -19.87 2.97 -10.89
N ARG A 87 -20.11 4.28 -10.76
CA ARG A 87 -19.13 5.33 -11.03
C ARG A 87 -17.82 5.12 -10.24
N MET A 88 -17.89 4.71 -8.97
CA MET A 88 -16.69 4.47 -8.16
C MET A 88 -15.80 3.36 -8.72
N PHE A 89 -16.39 2.32 -9.32
CA PHE A 89 -15.63 1.26 -9.97
C PHE A 89 -14.96 1.78 -11.25
N ARG A 90 -15.67 2.57 -12.06
CA ARG A 90 -15.08 3.21 -13.25
C ARG A 90 -13.92 4.14 -12.88
N ASP A 91 -14.08 4.95 -11.84
CA ASP A 91 -13.03 5.83 -11.33
C ASP A 91 -11.82 5.04 -10.82
N THR A 92 -12.05 3.89 -10.19
CA THR A 92 -10.96 2.98 -9.76
C THR A 92 -10.15 2.45 -10.92
N VAL A 93 -10.82 1.99 -11.98
CA VAL A 93 -10.15 1.49 -13.19
C VAL A 93 -9.41 2.62 -13.90
N ALA A 94 -10.02 3.80 -14.03
CA ALA A 94 -9.37 4.97 -14.62
C ALA A 94 -8.12 5.38 -13.84
N PHE A 95 -8.22 5.46 -12.51
CA PHE A 95 -7.09 5.73 -11.64
C PHE A 95 -5.99 4.66 -11.78
N SER A 96 -6.36 3.39 -11.87
CA SER A 96 -5.39 2.29 -12.09
C SER A 96 -4.57 2.47 -13.35
N ASN A 97 -5.15 2.99 -14.43
CA ASN A 97 -4.40 3.26 -15.65
C ASN A 97 -3.40 4.41 -15.46
N VAL A 98 -3.74 5.40 -14.64
CA VAL A 98 -2.85 6.53 -14.32
C VAL A 98 -1.71 6.10 -13.41
N VAL A 99 -1.94 5.23 -12.42
CA VAL A 99 -0.89 4.87 -11.46
C VAL A 99 -0.12 3.60 -11.83
N ASN A 100 -0.74 2.63 -12.51
CA ASN A 100 -0.15 1.33 -12.81
C ASN A 100 -0.15 0.99 -14.31
N GLY A 101 -0.65 1.88 -15.19
CA GLY A 101 -0.62 1.64 -16.62
C GLY A 101 0.80 1.72 -17.21
N THR A 102 0.99 1.19 -18.41
CA THR A 102 2.29 1.21 -19.11
C THR A 102 2.83 2.61 -19.40
N ALA A 103 1.94 3.60 -19.54
CA ALA A 103 2.28 5.03 -19.69
C ALA A 103 1.99 5.83 -18.40
N SER A 104 1.96 5.15 -17.25
CA SER A 104 1.76 5.79 -15.95
C SER A 104 2.93 6.71 -15.61
N PRO A 105 2.69 7.98 -15.25
CA PRO A 105 3.73 8.86 -14.75
C PRO A 105 4.24 8.49 -13.35
N VAL A 106 3.65 7.47 -12.70
CA VAL A 106 4.06 7.01 -11.36
C VAL A 106 4.85 5.72 -11.45
N LEU A 107 4.33 4.72 -12.17
CA LEU A 107 4.93 3.39 -12.29
C LEU A 107 6.28 3.45 -13.00
N THR A 108 6.46 4.36 -13.96
CA THR A 108 7.73 4.47 -14.69
C THR A 108 8.90 4.81 -13.77
N ASP A 109 8.68 5.66 -12.78
CA ASP A 109 9.71 6.03 -11.80
C ASP A 109 10.01 4.85 -10.87
N ASP A 110 8.97 4.13 -10.43
CA ASP A 110 9.12 2.92 -9.61
C ASP A 110 9.91 1.82 -10.36
N LEU A 111 9.60 1.58 -11.65
CA LEU A 111 10.28 0.58 -12.47
C LEU A 111 11.77 0.90 -12.63
N GLU A 112 12.13 2.16 -12.87
CA GLU A 112 13.54 2.57 -12.95
C GLU A 112 14.28 2.31 -11.62
N VAL A 113 13.64 2.59 -10.48
CA VAL A 113 14.22 2.31 -9.16
C VAL A 113 14.39 0.81 -8.93
N TYR A 114 13.42 -0.01 -9.35
CA TYR A 114 13.48 -1.47 -9.20
C TYR A 114 14.62 -2.07 -10.02
N GLU A 115 14.73 -1.69 -11.30
CA GLU A 115 15.79 -2.20 -12.18
C GLU A 115 17.17 -1.82 -11.66
N ARG A 116 17.39 -0.55 -11.27
CA ARG A 116 18.66 -0.12 -10.67
C ARG A 116 18.99 -0.83 -9.36
N THR A 117 17.97 -1.14 -8.56
CA THR A 117 18.17 -1.91 -7.32
C THR A 117 18.57 -3.35 -7.64
N GLN A 118 17.93 -3.98 -8.63
CA GLN A 118 18.28 -5.34 -9.07
C GLN A 118 19.70 -5.40 -9.63
N GLU A 119 20.08 -4.46 -10.49
CA GLU A 119 21.45 -4.34 -11.01
C GLU A 119 22.46 -4.13 -9.89
N GLY A 120 22.19 -3.17 -8.99
CA GLY A 120 23.09 -2.84 -7.88
C GLY A 120 23.28 -3.97 -6.87
N LEU A 121 22.26 -4.81 -6.65
CA LEU A 121 22.34 -5.99 -5.78
C LEU A 121 23.03 -7.19 -6.46
N GLY A 122 23.08 -7.21 -7.80
CA GLY A 122 23.87 -8.18 -8.56
C GLY A 122 25.38 -7.90 -8.54
N ASP A 123 25.76 -6.65 -8.27
CA ASP A 123 27.15 -6.20 -8.17
C ASP A 123 27.78 -6.58 -6.80
N GLN A 124 28.95 -7.22 -6.80
CA GLN A 124 29.66 -7.62 -5.58
C GLN A 124 30.38 -6.47 -4.83
N ARG A 125 29.86 -5.24 -4.91
CA ARG A 125 30.54 -4.05 -4.36
C ARG A 125 30.25 -3.82 -2.87
N SER A 126 29.16 -4.36 -2.34
CA SER A 126 28.77 -4.22 -0.93
C SER A 126 28.11 -5.51 -0.45
N ASP A 127 28.49 -5.97 0.74
CA ASP A 127 27.86 -7.13 1.39
C ASP A 127 26.56 -6.74 2.13
N TRP A 128 26.27 -5.44 2.26
CA TRP A 128 25.21 -4.94 3.13
C TRP A 128 24.28 -3.94 2.45
N VAL A 129 22.98 -4.08 2.76
CA VAL A 129 21.93 -3.07 2.50
C VAL A 129 21.58 -2.39 3.82
N PHE A 130 21.70 -1.06 3.87
CA PHE A 130 21.44 -0.29 5.08
C PHE A 130 19.96 0.09 5.22
N LEU A 131 19.31 -0.39 6.29
CA LEU A 131 17.88 -0.13 6.61
C LEU A 131 17.70 0.51 8.00
N GLY A 132 18.46 1.57 8.27
CA GLY A 132 18.53 2.19 9.59
C GLY A 132 17.50 3.29 9.86
N ARG A 133 16.66 3.66 8.90
CA ARG A 133 15.81 4.84 9.06
C ARG A 133 14.71 4.59 10.08
N GLY A 134 14.73 5.39 11.14
CA GLY A 134 13.80 5.26 12.27
C GLY A 134 14.20 4.18 13.30
N GLN A 135 15.30 3.45 13.09
CA GLN A 135 15.76 2.43 14.03
C GLN A 135 15.97 3.02 15.44
N GLY A 136 15.49 2.31 16.46
CA GLY A 136 15.54 2.76 17.87
C GLY A 136 14.53 3.84 18.23
N ARG A 137 13.66 4.26 17.31
CA ARG A 137 12.58 5.24 17.53
C ARG A 137 11.20 4.70 17.16
N ASP A 138 11.08 3.38 17.09
CA ASP A 138 9.80 2.71 16.86
C ASP A 138 8.94 2.82 18.12
N VAL A 139 7.63 2.98 17.95
CA VAL A 139 6.68 3.22 19.04
C VAL A 139 5.60 2.13 19.03
N PRO A 140 5.05 1.75 20.19
CA PRO A 140 3.91 0.84 20.24
C PRO A 140 2.70 1.42 19.48
N ASP A 141 2.02 0.57 18.75
CA ASP A 141 0.69 0.81 18.21
C ASP A 141 -0.38 0.24 19.14
N GLY A 142 -1.64 0.64 18.94
CA GLY A 142 -2.78 0.25 19.77
C GLY A 142 -3.08 -1.26 19.81
N ALA A 143 -2.50 -2.04 18.90
CA ALA A 143 -2.63 -3.50 18.84
C ALA A 143 -1.43 -4.27 19.45
N GLY A 144 -0.49 -3.57 20.12
CA GLY A 144 0.70 -4.21 20.70
C GLY A 144 1.79 -4.55 19.69
N VAL A 145 1.66 -4.08 18.43
CA VAL A 145 2.71 -4.14 17.41
C VAL A 145 3.52 -2.84 17.41
N LEU A 146 4.68 -2.81 16.76
CA LEU A 146 5.47 -1.58 16.61
C LEU A 146 5.11 -0.84 15.32
N ARG A 147 5.15 0.49 15.37
CA ARG A 147 5.07 1.38 14.21
C ARG A 147 6.21 2.40 14.22
N GLY A 148 6.47 3.00 13.06
CA GLY A 148 7.42 4.10 12.97
C GLY A 148 6.92 5.34 13.70
N GLY A 149 7.85 6.12 14.25
CA GLY A 149 7.57 7.48 14.75
C GLY A 149 7.11 8.45 13.65
N SER A 150 7.37 8.14 12.38
CA SER A 150 6.85 8.83 11.19
C SER A 150 6.41 7.83 10.13
N GLY A 151 5.56 8.27 9.20
CA GLY A 151 5.15 7.48 8.04
C GLY A 151 6.29 7.12 7.08
N THR A 152 7.46 7.74 7.27
CA THR A 152 8.64 7.43 6.47
C THR A 152 9.46 6.27 7.05
N SER A 153 9.33 5.89 8.33
CA SER A 153 10.17 4.83 8.96
C SER A 153 10.29 3.52 8.15
N GLU A 154 11.47 2.90 8.17
CA GLU A 154 11.76 1.62 7.50
C GLU A 154 11.39 0.39 8.34
N ILE A 155 10.67 0.57 9.46
CA ILE A 155 10.26 -0.53 10.33
C ILE A 155 9.53 -1.66 9.57
N HIS A 156 8.73 -1.30 8.56
CA HIS A 156 8.00 -2.27 7.75
C HIS A 156 8.94 -3.12 6.87
N ILE A 157 10.06 -2.59 6.41
CA ILE A 157 11.07 -3.34 5.64
C ILE A 157 11.83 -4.26 6.60
N ARG A 158 12.26 -3.72 7.75
CA ARG A 158 12.94 -4.52 8.79
C ARG A 158 12.06 -5.69 9.25
N ASN A 159 10.76 -5.46 9.48
CA ASN A 159 9.82 -6.49 9.89
C ASN A 159 9.64 -7.58 8.81
N GLN A 160 9.56 -7.20 7.53
CA GLN A 160 9.47 -8.16 6.43
C GLN A 160 10.74 -9.03 6.32
N LEU A 161 11.91 -8.43 6.49
CA LEU A 161 13.18 -9.17 6.44
C LEU A 161 13.38 -10.06 7.67
N SER A 162 12.94 -9.64 8.86
CA SER A 162 12.93 -10.50 10.05
C SER A 162 12.07 -11.74 9.82
N ALA A 163 10.84 -11.57 9.31
CA ALA A 163 9.96 -12.69 8.97
C ALA A 163 10.56 -13.58 7.88
N TRP A 164 11.15 -12.99 6.84
CA TRP A 164 11.86 -13.75 5.80
C TRP A 164 13.01 -14.57 6.39
N LEU A 165 13.85 -13.99 7.25
CA LEU A 165 14.96 -14.71 7.88
C LEU A 165 14.45 -15.87 8.72
N GLU A 166 13.41 -15.65 9.52
CA GLU A 166 12.74 -16.70 10.29
C GLU A 166 12.31 -17.85 9.37
N TYR A 167 11.50 -17.58 8.34
CA TYR A 167 11.04 -18.62 7.41
C TYR A 167 12.15 -19.32 6.62
N MET A 168 13.26 -18.64 6.33
CA MET A 168 14.39 -19.22 5.59
C MET A 168 15.32 -20.06 6.47
N THR A 169 15.27 -19.86 7.79
CA THR A 169 16.16 -20.54 8.76
C THR A 169 15.44 -21.48 9.70
N ASP A 170 14.10 -21.48 9.70
CA ASP A 170 13.28 -22.42 10.45
C ASP A 170 13.48 -23.83 9.87
N GLU A 171 14.31 -24.63 10.54
CA GLU A 171 14.41 -26.07 10.33
C GLU A 171 13.17 -26.71 10.97
N GLY A 172 12.09 -26.87 10.21
CA GLY A 172 10.84 -27.46 10.69
C GLY A 172 10.97 -28.85 11.33
#